data_AF-A0A6N7ZNQ8-F1
#
_entry.id   AF-A0A6N7ZNQ8-F1
#
_cell.length_a   1.000
_cell.length_b   1.000
_cell.length_c   1.000
_cell.angle_alpha   90.00
_cell.angle_beta   90.00
_cell.angle_gamma   90.00
#
_symmetry.space_group_name_H-M   'P 1'
#
loop_
_entity.id
_entity.type
_entity.pdbx_description
1 polymer ?
#
loop_
_entity_poly.entity_id
_entity_poly.type
_entity_poly.pdbx_seq_one_letter_code
_entity_poly.pdbx_strand_id
1 'polypeptide(L)' 'AGDLRTVMAMSRAMIDLCCDSYTTAPKSITLDIDDMFDAAHGGQKLTFWNGFHGARGFAPVHVYEAETGRPVAFVLRPA' A
#
# COMPACT_ATOMS: atom_id res chain seq x y z
N ALA A 1 -9.83 -8.86 13.00
CA ALA A 1 -9.01 -7.81 12.35
C ALA A 1 -7.56 -8.09 12.70
N GLY A 2 -6.62 -8.01 11.77
CA GLY A 2 -5.20 -8.03 12.13
C GLY A 2 -4.91 -6.84 13.04
N ASP A 3 -4.15 -7.05 14.11
CA ASP A 3 -3.74 -5.94 14.97
C ASP A 3 -2.83 -4.98 14.19
N LEU A 4 -2.75 -3.72 14.64
CA LEU A 4 -1.93 -2.69 13.99
C LEU A 4 -0.46 -3.11 13.86
N ARG A 5 0.03 -3.90 14.83
CA ARG A 5 1.41 -4.42 14.85
C ARG A 5 1.66 -5.36 13.67
N THR A 6 0.71 -6.23 13.35
CA THR A 6 0.80 -7.18 12.24
C THR A 6 0.84 -6.43 10.91
N VAL A 7 -0.02 -5.42 10.73
CA VAL A 7 0.00 -4.59 9.50
C VAL A 7 1.34 -3.87 9.35
N MET A 8 1.86 -3.27 10.43
CA MET A 8 3.19 -2.63 10.41
C MET A 8 4.32 -3.62 10.10
N ALA A 9 4.26 -4.83 10.65
CA ALA A 9 5.24 -5.87 10.37
C ALA A 9 5.22 -6.31 8.90
N MET A 10 4.04 -6.42 8.29
CA MET A 10 3.91 -6.70 6.85
C MET A 10 4.51 -5.57 6.00
N SER A 11 4.18 -4.31 6.30
CA SER A 11 4.77 -3.17 5.57
C SER A 11 6.29 -3.15 5.70
N ARG A 12 6.84 -3.46 6.88
CA ARG A 12 8.28 -3.54 7.07
C ARG A 12 8.92 -4.64 6.23
N ALA A 13 8.32 -5.82 6.17
CA ALA A 13 8.80 -6.92 5.35
C ALA A 13 8.81 -6.58 3.85
N MET A 14 7.86 -5.78 3.36
CA MET A 14 7.87 -5.29 1.97
C MET A 14 9.01 -4.32 1.70
N ILE A 15 9.28 -3.40 2.64
CA ILE A 15 10.43 -2.48 2.55
C ILE A 15 11.74 -3.27 2.53
N ASP A 16 11.88 -4.25 3.41
CA ASP A 16 13.08 -5.08 3.47
C ASP A 16 13.27 -5.84 2.14
N LEU A 17 12.20 -6.40 1.55
CA LEU A 17 12.24 -7.03 0.22
C LEU A 17 12.66 -6.06 -0.90
N CYS A 18 12.18 -4.81 -0.85
CA CYS A 18 12.60 -3.78 -1.79
C CYS A 18 14.10 -3.45 -1.62
N CYS A 19 14.58 -3.28 -0.39
CA CYS A 19 15.99 -3.04 -0.11
C CYS A 19 16.88 -4.21 -0.58
N ASP A 20 16.46 -5.45 -0.34
CA ASP A 20 17.18 -6.66 -0.77
C ASP A 20 17.20 -6.85 -2.30
N SER A 21 16.33 -6.12 -3.03
CA SER A 21 16.28 -6.16 -4.50
C SER A 21 17.42 -5.40 -5.19
N TYR A 22 18.22 -4.63 -4.44
CA TYR A 22 19.38 -3.91 -4.96
C TYR A 22 20.66 -4.74 -4.79
N THR A 23 21.38 -4.97 -5.89
CA THR A 23 22.72 -5.58 -5.83
C THR A 23 23.72 -4.69 -5.08
N THR A 24 23.56 -3.37 -5.21
CA THR A 24 24.35 -2.35 -4.50
C THR A 24 23.40 -1.25 -4.06
N ALA A 25 23.54 -0.77 -2.83
CA ALA A 25 22.71 0.31 -2.30
C ALA A 25 22.77 1.57 -3.19
N PRO A 26 21.64 2.11 -3.64
CA PRO A 26 21.62 3.35 -4.41
C PRO A 26 21.98 4.55 -3.54
N LYS A 27 22.48 5.63 -4.16
CA LYS A 27 22.75 6.90 -3.44
C LYS A 27 21.46 7.61 -3.04
N SER A 28 20.41 7.44 -3.83
CA SER A 28 19.08 8.02 -3.64
C SER A 28 18.08 7.19 -4.44
N ILE A 29 16.83 7.20 -3.99
CA ILE A 29 15.67 6.69 -4.73
C ILE A 29 14.59 7.76 -4.71
N THR A 30 13.75 7.79 -5.73
CA THR A 30 12.54 8.62 -5.73
C THR A 30 11.34 7.74 -5.41
N LEU A 31 10.50 8.20 -4.47
CA LEU A 31 9.30 7.46 -4.09
C LEU A 31 8.07 8.14 -4.67
N ASP A 32 7.30 7.36 -5.42
CA ASP A 32 5.94 7.72 -5.81
C ASP A 32 4.97 7.23 -4.74
N ILE A 33 4.09 8.11 -4.27
CA ILE A 33 3.17 7.83 -3.16
C ILE A 33 1.80 8.31 -3.58
N ASP A 34 0.91 7.37 -3.84
CA ASP A 34 -0.46 7.68 -4.19
C ASP A 34 -1.43 7.01 -3.24
N ASP A 35 -2.56 7.67 -3.03
CA ASP A 35 -3.77 6.98 -2.63
C ASP A 35 -4.56 6.51 -3.84
N MET A 36 -5.27 5.40 -3.65
CA MET A 36 -6.21 4.89 -4.64
C MET A 36 -7.49 4.47 -3.94
N PHE A 37 -8.63 4.68 -4.60
CA PHE A 37 -9.91 4.12 -4.17
C PHE A 37 -10.29 2.95 -5.07
N ASP A 38 -10.45 1.77 -4.46
CA ASP A 38 -10.88 0.55 -5.11
C ASP A 38 -12.30 0.22 -4.66
N ALA A 39 -13.28 0.38 -5.56
CA ALA A 39 -14.67 0.14 -5.28
C ALA A 39 -14.93 -1.36 -5.09
N ALA A 40 -15.55 -1.72 -3.97
CA ALA A 40 -15.85 -3.11 -3.69
C ALA A 40 -17.10 -3.58 -4.43
N HIS A 41 -17.09 -4.85 -4.81
CA HIS A 41 -18.20 -5.50 -5.48
C HIS A 41 -18.84 -6.59 -4.61
N GLY A 42 -20.17 -6.62 -4.57
CA GLY A 42 -20.93 -7.60 -3.78
C GLY A 42 -20.66 -7.49 -2.27
N GLY A 43 -20.47 -8.64 -1.62
CA GLY A 43 -20.34 -8.77 -0.16
C GLY A 43 -18.90 -8.80 0.38
N GLN A 44 -17.93 -8.22 -0.34
CA GLN A 44 -16.52 -8.19 0.07
C GLN A 44 -16.37 -7.61 1.49
N LYS A 45 -15.61 -8.34 2.32
CA LYS A 45 -15.38 -7.99 3.73
C LYS A 45 -14.34 -6.89 3.86
N LEU A 46 -14.33 -6.23 5.02
CA LEU A 46 -13.39 -5.15 5.37
C LEU A 46 -13.50 -3.89 4.48
N THR A 47 -14.64 -3.72 3.81
CA THR A 47 -14.96 -2.54 3.02
C THR A 47 -15.63 -1.48 3.88
N PHE A 48 -15.29 -0.21 3.66
CA PHE A 48 -15.84 0.93 4.38
C PHE A 48 -16.54 1.89 3.41
N TRP A 49 -17.53 2.63 3.90
CA TRP A 49 -18.24 3.62 3.09
C TRP A 49 -17.40 4.89 2.96
N ASN A 50 -17.06 5.27 1.73
CA ASN A 50 -16.40 6.52 1.43
C ASN A 50 -17.39 7.51 0.83
N GLY A 51 -17.60 8.64 1.53
CA GLY A 51 -18.57 9.66 1.12
C GLY A 51 -18.18 10.47 -0.13
N PHE A 52 -16.88 10.59 -0.40
CA PHE A 52 -16.39 11.30 -1.58
C PHE A 52 -16.61 10.49 -2.87
N HIS A 53 -16.37 9.19 -2.82
CA HIS A 53 -16.58 8.28 -3.96
C HIS A 53 -18.02 7.74 -4.06
N GLY A 54 -18.85 7.93 -3.02
CA GLY A 54 -20.23 7.45 -3.01
C GLY A 54 -20.35 5.92 -3.08
N ALA A 55 -19.35 5.20 -2.59
CA ALA A 55 -19.25 3.75 -2.69
C ALA A 55 -18.61 3.12 -1.45
N ARG A 56 -18.85 1.81 -1.26
CA ARG A 56 -18.04 1.00 -0.34
C ARG A 56 -16.80 0.52 -1.07
N GLY A 57 -15.64 0.59 -0.43
CA GLY A 57 -14.39 0.19 -1.06
C GLY A 57 -13.22 0.07 -0.10
N PHE A 58 -12.04 0.02 -0.69
CA PHE A 58 -10.75 0.09 -0.03
C PHE A 58 -10.05 1.38 -0.47
N ALA A 59 -9.28 2.00 0.40
CA ALA A 59 -8.51 3.20 0.06
C ALA A 59 -7.01 3.01 0.28
N PRO A 60 -6.36 1.99 -0.31
CA PRO A 60 -4.94 1.74 -0.07
C PRO A 60 -4.09 2.97 -0.39
N VAL A 61 -2.98 3.09 0.35
CA VAL A 61 -1.84 3.91 -0.08
C VAL A 61 -0.80 2.95 -0.65
N HIS A 62 -0.32 3.24 -1.85
CA HIS A 62 0.71 2.46 -2.52
C HIS A 62 1.95 3.31 -2.74
N VAL A 63 3.11 2.69 -2.53
CA VAL A 63 4.42 3.33 -2.66
C VAL A 63 5.27 2.56 -3.64
N TYR A 64 5.84 3.27 -4.61
CA TYR A 64 6.72 2.70 -5.64
C TYR A 64 8.05 3.45 -5.70
N GLU A 65 9.11 2.76 -6.11
CA GLU A 65 10.31 3.43 -6.63
C GLU A 65 9.98 3.97 -8.03
N ALA A 66 10.04 5.28 -8.20
CA ALA A 66 9.56 5.96 -9.40
C ALA A 66 10.32 5.53 -10.66
N GLU A 67 11.63 5.28 -10.54
CA GLU A 67 12.49 4.98 -11.68
C GLU A 67 12.24 3.59 -12.28
N THR A 68 11.85 2.61 -11.45
CA THR A 68 11.70 1.22 -11.89
C THR A 68 10.26 0.71 -11.83
N GLY A 69 9.37 1.44 -11.14
CA GLY A 69 8.02 0.99 -10.81
C GLY A 69 8.00 -0.14 -9.78
N ARG A 70 9.11 -0.44 -9.11
CA ARG A 70 9.16 -1.51 -8.10
C ARG A 70 8.30 -1.14 -6.89
N PRO A 71 7.46 -2.07 -6.39
CA PRO A 71 6.69 -1.82 -5.19
C PRO A 71 7.59 -1.74 -3.96
N VAL A 72 7.36 -0.73 -3.12
CA VAL A 72 8.06 -0.52 -1.85
C VAL A 72 7.19 -0.94 -0.68
N ALA A 73 5.94 -0.47 -0.64
CA ALA A 73 4.99 -0.82 0.41
C ALA A 73 3.54 -0.57 -0.03
N PHE A 74 2.62 -1.33 0.56
CA PHE A 74 1.19 -1.07 0.47
C PHE A 74 0.61 -1.01 1.88
N VAL A 75 -0.16 0.04 2.15
CA VAL A 75 -0.84 0.22 3.43
C VAL A 75 -2.34 0.23 3.18
N LEU A 76 -3.01 -0.82 3.66
CA LEU A 76 -4.46 -0.85 3.69
C LEU A 76 -4.96 0.08 4.80
N ARG A 77 -5.65 1.15 4.41
CA ARG A 77 -6.44 1.98 5.33
C ARG A 77 -7.94 1.82 5.02
N PRO A 78 -8.81 2.03 6.02
CA PRO A 78 -10.23 2.19 5.76
C PRO A 78 -10.49 3.26 4.69
N ALA A 79 -11.47 2.99 3.83
CA ALA A 79 -11.98 3.95 2.86
C ALA A 79 -12.83 5.04 3.51
#